data_AF-A0A937ZY02-F1
#
_entry.id   AF-A0A937ZY02-F1
#
_cell.length_a   1.000
_cell.length_b   1.000
_cell.length_c   1.000
_cell.angle_alpha   90.00
_cell.angle_beta   90.00
_cell.angle_gamma   90.00
#
_symmetry.space_group_name_H-M   'P 1'
#
loop_
_entity.id
_entity.type
_entity.pdbx_description
1 polymer ?
#
loop_
_entity_poly.entity_id
_entity_poly.type
_entity_poly.pdbx_seq_one_letter_code
_entity_poly.pdbx_strand_id
1 'polypeptide(L)' 'AALDGRDYVLPDDVKALATAVLHHRLLLSPAAEIEGKQVEALVADLVTQTEAPR' A
#
# COMPACT_ATOMS: atom_id res chain seq x y z
N ALA A 1 -11.46 -0.94 10.47
CA ALA A 1 -12.91 -0.63 10.42
C ALA A 1 -13.73 -1.53 11.33
N ALA A 2 -14.14 -2.74 10.91
CA ALA A 2 -15.03 -3.59 11.72
C ALA A 2 -14.40 -4.03 13.05
N LEU A 3 -13.11 -4.37 13.05
CA LEU A 3 -12.35 -4.65 14.28
C LEU A 3 -12.25 -3.44 15.22
N ASP A 4 -12.45 -2.23 14.70
CA ASP A 4 -12.47 -0.97 15.46
C ASP A 4 -13.90 -0.50 15.79
N GLY A 5 -14.92 -1.36 15.59
CA GLY A 5 -16.32 -1.07 15.88
C GLY A 5 -16.99 -0.07 14.92
N ARG A 6 -16.41 0.17 13.74
CA ARG A 6 -17.00 1.03 12.69
C ARG A 6 -17.67 0.20 11.60
N ASP A 7 -18.83 0.66 11.18
CA ASP A 7 -19.66 0.00 10.14
C ASP A 7 -19.30 0.48 8.71
N TYR A 8 -18.35 1.40 8.59
CA TYR A 8 -17.89 1.96 7.33
C TYR A 8 -16.35 2.03 7.31
N VAL A 9 -15.82 1.99 6.09
CA VAL A 9 -14.38 2.02 5.82
C VAL A 9 -13.94 3.47 5.60
N LEU A 10 -12.85 3.87 6.25
CA LEU A 10 -12.15 5.12 5.98
C LEU A 10 -10.97 4.85 5.03
N PRO A 11 -10.51 5.85 4.27
CA PRO A 11 -9.30 5.70 3.44
C PRO A 11 -8.10 5.17 4.22
N ASP A 12 -7.93 5.60 5.47
CA ASP A 12 -6.81 5.17 6.32
C ASP A 12 -6.85 3.68 6.67
N ASP A 13 -8.03 3.06 6.73
CA ASP A 13 -8.14 1.59 6.88
C ASP A 13 -7.50 0.86 5.70
N VAL A 14 -7.70 1.38 4.48
CA VAL A 14 -7.13 0.80 3.27
C VAL A 14 -5.62 1.05 3.23
N LYS A 15 -5.19 2.27 3.56
CA LYS A 15 -3.77 2.64 3.59
C LYS A 15 -2.98 1.78 4.57
N ALA A 16 -3.53 1.52 5.77
CA ALA A 16 -2.90 0.69 6.78
C ALA A 16 -2.65 -0.77 6.34
N LEU A 17 -3.48 -1.29 5.44
CA LEU A 17 -3.37 -2.67 4.93
C LEU A 17 -2.62 -2.78 3.60
N ALA A 18 -2.38 -1.66 2.92
CA ALA A 18 -1.91 -1.65 1.54
C ALA A 18 -0.59 -2.40 1.36
N THR A 19 0.41 -2.18 2.22
CA THR A 19 1.71 -2.86 2.13
C THR A 19 1.58 -4.37 2.30
N ALA A 20 0.93 -4.83 3.36
CA ALA A 20 0.74 -6.25 3.64
C ALA A 20 -0.04 -6.98 2.53
N VAL A 21 -1.00 -6.31 1.88
CA VAL A 21 -1.83 -6.90 0.82
C VAL A 21 -1.13 -6.88 -0.54
N LEU A 22 -0.37 -5.83 -0.86
CA LEU A 22 0.21 -5.61 -2.19
C LEU A 22 1.66 -6.12 -2.31
N HIS A 23 2.38 -6.34 -1.22
CA HIS A 23 3.79 -6.74 -1.25
C HIS A 23 4.05 -7.94 -2.19
N HIS A 24 3.24 -9.00 -2.09
CA HIS A 24 3.40 -10.20 -2.91
C HIS A 24 2.65 -10.14 -4.25
N ARG A 25 2.02 -9.01 -4.59
CA ARG A 25 1.20 -8.83 -5.79
C ARG A 25 1.86 -7.95 -6.85
N LEU A 26 3.06 -7.46 -6.57
CA LEU A 26 3.83 -6.62 -7.46
C LEU A 26 4.93 -7.42 -8.13
N LEU A 27 5.14 -7.14 -9.41
CA LEU A 27 6.29 -7.65 -10.17
C LEU A 27 7.22 -6.47 -10.42
N LEU A 28 8.44 -6.56 -9.91
CA LEU A 28 9.45 -5.55 -10.18
C LEU A 28 9.96 -5.70 -11.62
N SER A 29 10.28 -4.55 -12.23
CA SER A 29 11.03 -4.58 -13.49
C SER A 29 12.49 -4.99 -13.18
N PRO A 30 13.21 -5.60 -14.14
CA PRO A 30 14.62 -5.94 -13.95
C PRO A 30 15.48 -4.75 -13.49
N ALA A 31 15.19 -3.55 -14.00
CA ALA A 31 15.88 -2.33 -13.58
C ALA A 31 15.64 -2.01 -12.09
N ALA A 32 14.40 -2.14 -11.61
CA ALA A 32 14.08 -1.90 -10.20
C ALA A 32 14.72 -2.95 -9.27
N GLU A 33 14.84 -4.20 -9.71
CA GLU A 33 15.56 -5.24 -8.97
C GLU A 33 17.07 -4.95 -8.89
N ILE A 34 17.69 -4.55 -10.00
CA ILE A 34 19.10 -4.16 -10.06
C ILE A 34 19.39 -2.95 -9.16
N GLU A 35 18.47 -1.99 -9.13
CA GLU A 35 18.53 -0.81 -8.25
C GLU A 35 18.28 -1.16 -6.76
N GLY A 36 17.96 -2.43 -6.44
CA GLY A 36 17.72 -2.87 -5.07
C GLY A 36 16.47 -2.28 -4.44
N LYS A 37 15.45 -1.97 -5.25
CA LYS A 37 14.20 -1.39 -4.73
C LYS A 37 13.42 -2.43 -3.93
N GLN A 38 13.03 -2.03 -2.72
CA GLN A 38 12.20 -2.86 -1.85
C GLN A 38 10.72 -2.60 -2.15
N VAL A 39 9.97 -3.69 -2.39
CA VAL A 39 8.52 -3.61 -2.66
C VAL A 39 7.78 -2.91 -1.52
N GLU A 40 8.17 -3.15 -0.27
CA GLU A 40 7.60 -2.51 0.93
C GLU A 40 7.63 -0.98 0.84
N ALA A 41 8.80 -0.43 0.48
CA ALA A 41 9.02 1.00 0.37
C ALA A 41 8.26 1.59 -0.81
N LEU A 42 8.26 0.89 -1.95
CA LEU A 42 7.50 1.31 -3.14
C LEU A 42 6.00 1.40 -2.86
N VAL A 43 5.42 0.40 -2.19
CA VAL A 43 3.98 0.43 -1.85
C VAL A 43 3.69 1.58 -0.89
N ALA A 44 4.50 1.76 0.14
CA ALA A 44 4.32 2.85 1.11
C ALA A 44 4.36 4.24 0.42
N ASP A 45 5.32 4.45 -0.49
CA ASP A 45 5.46 5.70 -1.24
C ASP A 45 4.26 5.95 -2.15
N LEU A 46 3.83 4.94 -2.92
CA LEU A 46 2.67 5.03 -3.82
C LEU A 46 1.38 5.36 -3.06
N VAL A 47 1.16 4.69 -1.94
CA VAL A 47 -0.03 4.90 -1.09
C VAL A 47 -0.04 6.29 -0.47
N THR A 48 1.14 6.80 -0.07
CA THR A 48 1.29 8.14 0.49
C THR A 48 1.01 9.22 -0.55
N GLN A 49 1.42 9.02 -1.80
CA GLN A 49 1.20 9.96 -2.91
C GLN A 49 -0.24 9.92 -3.45
N THR A 50 -1.00 8.86 -3.16
CA THR A 50 -2.38 8.72 -3.63
C THR A 50 -3.33 9.55 -2.76
N GLU A 51 -3.97 10.54 -3.36
CA GLU A 51 -4.97 11.37 -2.68
C GLU A 51 -6.16 10.53 -2.21
N ALA A 52 -6.60 10.77 -0.97
CA ALA A 52 -7.82 10.16 -0.48
C ALA A 52 -9.04 10.83 -1.13
N PRO A 53 -10.10 10.07 -1.43
CA PRO A 53 -11.35 10.65 -1.89
C PRO A 53 -11.91 11.63 -0.85
N ARG A 54 -12.58 12.68 -1.34
CA ARG A 54 -13.25 13.70 -0.51
C ARG A 54 -14.52 13.17 0.13
#